data_AF-A0A689ZAD2-F1
#
_entry.id   AF-A0A689ZAD2-F1
#
_cell.length_a   1.000
_cell.length_b   1.000
_cell.length_c   1.000
_cell.angle_alpha   90.00
_cell.angle_beta   90.00
_cell.angle_gamma   90.00
#
_symmetry.space_group_name_H-M   'P 1'
#
loop_
_entity.id
_entity.type
_entity.pdbx_description
1 polymer ?
#
loop_
_entity_poly.entity_id
_entity_poly.type
_entity_poly.pdbx_seq_one_letter_code
_entity_poly.pdbx_strand_id
1 'polypeptide(L)'
;MQKQYPEVHSLEESLAILKKYKDDVNKEDYEGIKSVISNHAIESIYMNELDIIAMIKQSALKLSADEIIAEYKKKGFVEYVKSCHRSLQS
;
A
#
# COMPACT_ATOMS: atom_id res chain seq x y z
N MET A 1 17.64 -6.06 -7.72
CA MET A 1 17.34 -6.45 -6.33
C MET A 1 15.88 -6.14 -6.07
N GLN A 2 15.07 -7.14 -5.73
CA GLN A 2 13.74 -6.88 -5.19
C GLN A 2 13.94 -6.09 -3.89
N LYS A 3 13.24 -4.96 -3.72
CA LYS A 3 13.24 -4.26 -2.43
C LYS A 3 12.67 -5.26 -1.41
N GLN A 4 13.50 -5.70 -0.46
CA GLN A 4 13.00 -6.40 0.71
C GLN A 4 12.42 -5.34 1.65
N TYR A 5 11.11 -5.35 1.82
CA TYR A 5 10.46 -4.56 2.84
C TYR A 5 10.54 -5.35 4.15
N PRO A 6 11.04 -4.76 5.24
CA PRO A 6 11.13 -5.45 6.52
C PRO A 6 9.74 -5.91 6.99
N GLU A 7 9.69 -7.09 7.59
CA GLU A 7 8.51 -7.55 8.33
C GLU A 7 8.22 -6.62 9.51
N VAL A 8 6.94 -6.58 9.91
CA VAL A 8 6.47 -5.72 10.99
C VAL A 8 5.75 -6.54 12.04
N HIS A 9 5.84 -6.12 13.30
CA HIS A 9 5.36 -6.91 14.43
C HIS A 9 4.43 -6.13 15.37
N SER A 10 4.00 -4.95 14.95
CA SER A 10 3.08 -4.13 15.72
C SER A 10 2.19 -3.23 14.86
N LEU A 11 1.06 -2.81 15.44
CA LEU A 11 0.19 -1.81 14.86
C LEU A 11 0.91 -0.46 14.71
N GLU A 12 1.69 -0.05 15.70
CA GLU A 12 2.38 1.25 15.69
C GLU A 12 3.39 1.36 14.57
N GLU A 13 4.16 0.31 14.31
CA GLU A 13 5.08 0.27 13.18
C GLU A 13 4.33 0.31 11.84
N SER A 14 3.22 -0.43 11.70
CA SER A 14 2.38 -0.40 10.49
C SER A 14 1.82 1.02 10.24
N LEU A 15 1.32 1.68 11.29
CA LEU A 15 0.80 3.04 11.20
C LEU A 15 1.89 4.08 10.95
N ALA A 16 3.09 3.88 11.48
CA ALA A 16 4.24 4.74 11.21
C ALA A 16 4.65 4.69 9.73
N ILE A 17 4.51 3.53 9.09
CA ILE A 17 4.72 3.40 7.65
C ILE A 17 3.62 4.12 6.87
N LEU A 18 2.34 3.91 7.18
CA LEU A 18 1.24 4.61 6.52
C LEU A 18 1.40 6.14 6.61
N LYS A 19 1.85 6.65 7.76
CA LYS A 19 2.09 8.08 7.98
C LYS A 19 3.07 8.69 6.99
N LYS A 20 4.03 7.94 6.44
CA LYS A 20 4.97 8.41 5.41
C LYS A 20 4.27 8.87 4.13
N TYR A 21 3.09 8.34 3.85
CA TYR A 21 2.29 8.59 2.64
C TYR A 21 1.12 9.54 2.88
N LYS A 22 1.01 10.14 4.07
CA LYS A 22 -0.16 10.96 4.45
C LYS A 22 -0.44 12.11 3.48
N ASP A 23 0.60 12.70 2.92
CA ASP A 23 0.48 13.83 2.00
C ASP A 23 0.25 13.39 0.54
N ASP A 24 0.52 12.11 0.23
CA ASP A 24 0.37 11.52 -1.11
C ASP A 24 -1.00 10.84 -1.31
N VAL A 25 -1.80 10.71 -0.25
CA VAL A 25 -3.08 10.00 -0.22
C VAL A 25 -4.18 10.96 0.23
N ASN A 26 -5.33 10.93 -0.42
CA ASN A 26 -6.44 11.75 0.04
C ASN A 26 -6.91 11.31 1.44
N LYS A 27 -7.51 12.23 2.18
CA LYS A 27 -7.85 12.01 3.59
C LYS A 27 -8.80 10.82 3.81
N GLU A 28 -9.74 10.59 2.91
CA GLU A 28 -10.73 9.52 3.03
C GLU A 28 -10.08 8.15 2.88
N ASP A 29 -9.27 7.98 1.81
CA ASP A 29 -8.50 6.77 1.57
C ASP A 29 -7.52 6.49 2.72
N TYR A 30 -6.84 7.53 3.22
CA TYR A 30 -5.91 7.41 4.34
C TYR A 30 -6.59 6.88 5.61
N GLU A 31 -7.74 7.45 6.00
CA GLU A 31 -8.47 6.98 7.19
C GLU A 31 -9.11 5.60 6.96
N GLY A 32 -9.53 5.28 5.73
CA GLY A 32 -9.98 3.95 5.35
C GLY A 32 -8.90 2.89 5.54
N ILE A 33 -7.71 3.13 4.99
CA ILE A 33 -6.56 2.22 5.11
C ILE A 33 -6.13 2.08 6.58
N LYS A 34 -6.10 3.18 7.32
CA LYS A 34 -5.81 3.16 8.77
C LYS A 34 -6.79 2.28 9.55
N SER A 35 -8.08 2.34 9.21
CA SER A 35 -9.11 1.48 9.80
C SER A 35 -8.86 0.00 9.50
N VAL A 36 -8.55 -0.34 8.23
CA VAL A 36 -8.21 -1.70 7.80
C VAL A 36 -7.00 -2.25 8.56
N ILE A 37 -5.91 -1.48 8.65
CA ILE A 37 -4.71 -1.87 9.42
C ILE A 37 -5.05 -2.11 10.89
N SER A 38 -5.87 -1.25 11.49
CA SER A 38 -6.25 -1.36 12.90
C SER A 38 -7.09 -2.61 13.17
N ASN A 39 -8.01 -2.94 12.26
CA ASN A 39 -8.83 -4.15 12.37
C ASN A 39 -7.98 -5.43 12.24
N HIS A 40 -7.06 -5.48 11.28
CA HIS A 40 -6.15 -6.61 11.12
C HIS A 40 -5.23 -6.83 12.33
N ALA A 41 -4.83 -5.76 13.00
CA ALA A 41 -4.00 -5.86 14.21
C ALA A 41 -4.72 -6.56 15.39
N ILE A 42 -6.07 -6.58 15.42
CA ILE A 42 -6.84 -7.37 16.40
C ILE A 42 -6.53 -8.86 16.26
N GLU A 43 -6.26 -9.31 15.03
CA GLU A 43 -5.90 -10.68 14.68
C GLU A 43 -4.37 -10.89 14.67
N SER A 44 -3.59 -9.95 15.22
CA SER A 44 -2.12 -9.97 15.20
C SER A 44 -1.51 -10.00 13.78
N ILE A 45 -2.22 -9.43 12.80
CA ILE A 45 -1.73 -9.24 11.44
C ILE A 45 -1.23 -7.80 11.29
N TYR A 46 0.04 -7.64 10.90
CA TYR A 46 0.70 -6.34 10.78
C TYR A 46 1.17 -6.12 9.35
N MET A 47 1.04 -4.88 8.87
CA MET A 47 1.21 -4.55 7.46
C MET A 47 2.56 -3.92 7.23
N ASN A 48 3.37 -4.55 6.39
CA ASN A 48 4.65 -3.99 5.99
C ASN A 48 4.47 -2.91 4.92
N GLU A 49 5.58 -2.28 4.55
CA GLU A 49 5.56 -1.18 3.59
C GLU A 49 5.12 -1.62 2.19
N LEU A 50 5.30 -2.89 1.80
CA LEU A 50 4.73 -3.41 0.57
C LEU A 50 3.21 -3.47 0.64
N ASP A 51 2.67 -4.00 1.72
CA ASP A 51 1.23 -4.15 1.93
C ASP A 51 0.53 -2.79 1.94
N ILE A 52 1.13 -1.82 2.64
CA ILE A 52 0.61 -0.45 2.73
C ILE A 52 0.62 0.24 1.36
N ILE A 53 1.70 0.09 0.58
CA ILE A 53 1.74 0.61 -0.80
C ILE A 53 0.64 -0.05 -1.65
N ALA A 54 0.40 -1.35 -1.49
CA ALA A 54 -0.65 -2.05 -2.24
C ALA A 54 -2.05 -1.54 -1.88
N MET A 55 -2.35 -1.34 -0.60
CA MET A 55 -3.62 -0.77 -0.13
C MET A 55 -3.84 0.66 -0.63
N ILE A 56 -2.81 1.51 -0.58
CA ILE A 56 -2.88 2.87 -1.12
C ILE A 56 -3.23 2.86 -2.61
N LYS A 57 -2.62 1.96 -3.38
CA LYS A 57 -2.87 1.84 -4.82
C LYS A 57 -4.27 1.31 -5.13
N GLN A 58 -4.78 0.36 -4.33
CA GLN A 58 -6.17 -0.13 -4.45
C GLN A 58 -7.16 1.03 -4.28
N SER A 59 -6.99 1.83 -3.23
CA SER A 59 -7.84 2.98 -2.95
C SER A 59 -7.74 4.05 -4.05
N ALA A 60 -6.52 4.48 -4.40
CA ALA A 60 -6.28 5.57 -5.32
C ALA A 60 -6.69 5.27 -6.77
N LEU A 61 -6.51 4.02 -7.23
CA LEU A 61 -6.84 3.62 -8.59
C LEU A 61 -8.27 3.06 -8.71
N LYS A 62 -8.99 2.88 -7.59
CA LYS A 62 -10.29 2.16 -7.51
C LYS A 62 -10.26 0.81 -8.21
N LEU A 63 -9.09 0.18 -8.26
CA LEU A 63 -8.88 -1.08 -8.94
C LEU A 63 -9.29 -2.23 -8.01
N SER A 64 -9.98 -3.19 -8.57
CA SER A 64 -10.19 -4.48 -7.94
C SER A 64 -8.86 -5.22 -7.75
N ALA A 65 -8.84 -6.14 -6.78
CA ALA A 65 -7.68 -7.01 -6.54
C ALA A 65 -7.27 -7.78 -7.82
N ASP A 66 -8.24 -8.18 -8.64
CA ASP A 66 -8.01 -8.89 -9.89
C ASP A 66 -7.28 -8.03 -10.94
N GLU A 67 -7.63 -6.74 -11.04
CA GLU A 67 -6.95 -5.80 -11.94
C GLU A 67 -5.50 -5.56 -11.53
N ILE A 68 -5.22 -5.52 -10.22
CA ILE A 68 -3.86 -5.38 -9.70
C ILE A 68 -3.03 -6.62 -9.99
N ILE A 69 -3.59 -7.82 -9.75
CA ILE A 69 -2.92 -9.09 -10.06
C ILE A 69 -2.66 -9.21 -11.57
N ALA A 70 -3.60 -8.76 -12.41
CA ALA A 70 -3.45 -8.77 -13.86
C ALA A 70 -2.33 -7.82 -14.33
N GLU A 71 -2.27 -6.59 -13.81
CA GLU A 71 -1.19 -5.64 -14.11
C GLU A 71 0.18 -6.16 -13.65
N TYR A 72 0.23 -6.73 -12.44
CA TYR A 72 1.44 -7.33 -11.87
C TYR A 72 1.99 -8.45 -12.77
N LYS A 73 1.11 -9.37 -13.21
CA LYS A 73 1.47 -10.46 -14.13
C LYS A 73 1.93 -9.96 -15.50
N LYS A 74 1.40 -8.83 -15.96
CA LYS A 74 1.64 -8.31 -17.32
C LYS A 74 2.91 -7.47 -17.44
N LYS A 75 3.23 -6.65 -16.44
CA LYS A 75 4.33 -5.66 -16.51
C LYS A 75 5.56 -6.03 -15.67
N GLY A 76 5.41 -6.90 -14.67
CA GLY A 76 6.44 -7.16 -13.68
C GLY A 76 6.62 -6.00 -12.69
N PHE A 77 6.97 -6.33 -11.43
CA PHE A 77 6.93 -5.44 -10.27
C PHE A 77 7.65 -4.08 -10.46
N VAL A 78 8.78 -4.07 -11.16
CA VAL A 78 9.65 -2.88 -11.28
C VAL A 78 9.08 -1.83 -12.24
N GLU A 79 8.49 -2.26 -13.36
CA GLU A 79 7.83 -1.37 -14.33
C GLU A 79 6.51 -0.82 -13.76
N TYR A 80 5.74 -1.67 -13.06
CA TYR A 80 4.52 -1.26 -12.36
C TYR A 80 4.81 -0.17 -11.30
N VAL A 81 5.83 -0.38 -10.46
CA VAL A 81 6.20 0.61 -9.43
C VAL A 81 6.71 1.92 -10.05
N LYS A 82 7.44 1.87 -11.17
CA LYS A 82 7.93 3.06 -11.87
C LYS A 82 6.84 3.86 -12.59
N SER A 83 5.83 3.21 -13.18
CA SER A 83 4.73 3.95 -13.84
C SER A 83 3.84 4.65 -12.82
N CYS A 84 3.62 4.05 -11.64
CA CYS A 84 2.80 4.63 -10.56
C CYS A 84 3.41 5.92 -9.95
N HIS A 85 4.73 6.05 -9.88
CA HIS A 85 5.38 7.25 -9.32
C HIS A 85 5.28 8.46 -10.26
N ARG A 86 5.20 8.22 -11.57
CA ARG A 86 5.15 9.29 -12.58
C ARG A 86 3.75 9.91 -12.72
N SER A 87 2.70 9.14 -12.44
CA SER A 87 1.29 9.59 -12.51
C SER A 87 0.78 10.32 -11.26
N LEU A 88 1.54 10.33 -10.17
CA LEU A 88 1.23 11.12 -8.97
C LEU A 88 1.93 12.50 -8.97
N GLN A 89 2.81 12.76 -9.94
CA GLN A 89 3.57 14.01 -10.10
C GLN A 89 3.13 14.86 -11.31
N SER A 90 2.02 14.50 -11.98
CA SER A 90 1.43 15.23 -13.12
C SER A 90 -0.03 15.54 -12.83
#